data_AF-A0A182EFF8-F1
#
_entry.id   AF-A0A182EFF8-F1
#
_cell.length_a   1.000
_cell.length_b   1.000
_cell.length_c   1.000
_cell.angle_alpha   90.00
_cell.angle_beta   90.00
_cell.angle_gamma   90.00
#
_symmetry.space_group_name_H-M   'P 1'
#
loop_
_entity.id
_entity.type
_entity.pdbx_description
1 polymer ?
#
loop_
_entity_poly.entity_id
_entity_poly.type
_entity_poly.pdbx_seq_one_letter_code
_entity_poly.pdbx_strand_id
1 'polypeptide(L)'
;MEPSDRELDFYPTNGKVWKDFLFSCCSDNMGDQYSDWMLFIRLMSMLIKKSDSVWRAIKSRIFSKFPAKRFREMPIHSLICIFSLFIASLHDTDMEDTSNKVISLATAAFDPFDKERHDILIRAIQCTKYILDENRYDSSQAVATLMTLMGKLDDKKDVLLYAECCMCIGEKVSEIGSLVRFLPSMNDMDLEKLFVMTAHCRIENNVLWNAAIRHLKSPNFDVAINYIVEQLAIKFERSQSALQNIRQVVQNLLAEKSYKLEVCLSFLREFLRKTNDIIYPVELIVPLWLVVSFEKPNTDELNDISGSICKNLQISFRKNGLYFAAFSTDSSSAILSICWLFETISKNARNSKKWVHENIMNWSELLASPLHCILMNAEDTTVMHCCRIMSYLYLYVAQQIYKPPSECNFNRSPFVRFCKLILQNVLLEREFPAVFIREVLPNYMAGMLSLPVHSAPYLLRVVSDILEKHLDDDVLKEIFTNMLKQKPQLTTALYASSKVGTNLFNFVSQIK
;
A
#
# COMPACT_ATOMS: atom_id res chain seq x y z
N MET A 1 50.51 11.60 3.36
CA MET A 1 49.77 12.06 2.16
C MET A 1 48.46 11.30 2.17
N GLU A 2 47.33 12.00 2.25
CA GLU A 2 46.01 11.37 2.17
C GLU A 2 45.91 10.62 0.83
N PRO A 3 45.29 9.41 0.79
CA PRO A 3 45.04 8.72 -0.46
C PRO A 3 44.25 9.66 -1.37
N SER A 4 44.56 9.70 -2.67
CA SER A 4 43.69 10.42 -3.59
C SER A 4 42.30 9.78 -3.51
N ASP A 5 41.25 10.58 -3.29
CA ASP A 5 39.84 10.15 -3.15
C ASP A 5 39.40 9.13 -4.23
N ARG A 6 40.09 9.09 -5.38
CA ARG A 6 39.85 8.17 -6.51
C ARG A 6 40.07 6.67 -6.23
N GLU A 7 40.93 6.29 -5.28
CA GLU A 7 41.15 4.86 -4.97
C GLU A 7 40.06 4.27 -4.07
N LEU A 8 39.35 5.13 -3.34
CA LEU A 8 38.26 4.77 -2.42
C LEU A 8 36.90 4.68 -3.13
N ASP A 9 36.74 5.37 -4.28
CA ASP A 9 35.57 5.24 -5.16
C ASP A 9 35.55 3.91 -5.96
N PHE A 10 36.58 3.07 -5.84
CA PHE A 10 36.69 1.82 -6.60
C PHE A 10 35.83 0.69 -6.01
N TYR A 11 34.80 0.29 -6.75
CA TYR A 11 33.85 -0.76 -6.38
C TYR A 11 34.15 -2.09 -7.10
N PRO A 12 34.79 -3.09 -6.46
CA PRO A 12 35.16 -4.32 -7.14
C PRO A 12 33.97 -5.27 -7.24
N THR A 13 33.55 -5.61 -8.46
CA THR A 13 32.34 -6.39 -8.75
C THR A 13 32.57 -7.89 -8.92
N ASN A 14 33.81 -8.35 -9.03
CA ASN A 14 34.17 -9.77 -9.13
C ASN A 14 35.64 -9.99 -8.74
N GLY A 15 36.05 -11.26 -8.57
CA GLY A 15 37.39 -11.62 -8.12
C GLY A 15 38.52 -11.14 -9.04
N LYS A 16 38.27 -10.95 -10.34
CA LYS A 16 39.25 -10.37 -11.27
C LYS A 16 39.47 -8.89 -10.97
N VAL A 17 38.40 -8.13 -10.73
CA VAL A 17 38.48 -6.70 -10.39
C VAL A 17 39.19 -6.49 -9.04
N TRP A 18 38.97 -7.40 -8.07
CA TRP A 18 39.74 -7.43 -6.82
C TRP A 18 41.23 -7.67 -7.02
N LYS A 19 41.60 -8.62 -7.90
CA LYS A 19 42.99 -8.90 -8.29
C LYS A 19 43.63 -7.71 -9.02
N ASP A 20 42.91 -7.12 -9.96
CA ASP A 20 43.40 -6.00 -10.77
C ASP A 20 43.65 -4.77 -9.88
N PHE A 21 42.77 -4.49 -8.91
CA PHE A 21 42.98 -3.46 -7.89
C PHE A 21 44.19 -3.73 -7.00
N LEU A 22 44.32 -4.96 -6.50
CA LEU A 22 45.49 -5.35 -5.72
C LEU A 22 46.78 -5.11 -6.51
N PHE A 23 46.78 -5.42 -7.81
CA PHE A 23 47.93 -5.21 -8.67
C PHE A 23 48.16 -3.73 -9.00
N SER A 24 47.12 -2.90 -9.14
CA SER A 24 47.28 -1.45 -9.35
C SER A 24 47.89 -0.76 -8.13
N CYS A 25 47.42 -1.07 -6.92
CA CYS A 25 48.03 -0.56 -5.68
C CYS A 25 49.50 -1.01 -5.50
N CYS A 26 49.87 -2.11 -6.15
CA CYS A 26 51.25 -2.61 -6.16
C CYS A 26 52.12 -2.05 -7.30
N SER A 27 51.52 -1.45 -8.33
CA SER A 27 52.25 -0.94 -9.52
C SER A 27 52.65 0.53 -9.43
N ASP A 28 52.03 1.31 -8.56
CA ASP A 28 52.39 2.72 -8.41
C ASP A 28 53.78 2.86 -7.74
N ASN A 29 54.72 3.40 -8.51
CA ASN A 29 56.05 3.81 -8.08
C ASN A 29 55.97 5.18 -7.37
N MET A 30 55.19 5.28 -6.30
CA MET A 30 55.27 6.44 -5.42
C MET A 30 56.38 6.21 -4.40
N GLY A 31 57.47 6.97 -4.55
CA GLY A 31 58.66 6.87 -3.72
C GLY A 31 58.40 7.07 -2.22
N ASP A 32 59.15 6.31 -1.44
CA ASP A 32 59.67 6.65 -0.10
C ASP A 32 58.78 6.65 1.16
N GLN A 33 57.57 6.09 1.16
CA GLN A 33 56.83 5.86 2.43
C GLN A 33 56.05 4.53 2.48
N TYR A 34 56.66 3.39 2.12
CA TYR A 34 55.99 2.11 2.34
C TYR A 34 56.18 1.62 3.77
N SER A 35 55.07 1.52 4.51
CA SER A 35 55.04 0.75 5.76
C SER A 35 55.45 -0.71 5.49
N ASP A 36 56.03 -1.39 6.48
CA ASP A 36 56.40 -2.82 6.39
C ASP A 36 55.24 -3.69 5.85
N TRP A 37 54.00 -3.27 6.12
CA TRP A 37 52.78 -3.89 5.63
C TRP A 37 52.63 -3.81 4.11
N MET A 38 52.90 -2.66 3.48
CA MET A 38 52.78 -2.51 2.03
C MET A 38 53.87 -3.28 1.28
N LEU A 39 55.08 -3.35 1.85
CA LEU A 39 56.15 -4.21 1.34
C LEU A 39 55.73 -5.68 1.36
N PHE A 40 55.17 -6.15 2.49
CA PHE A 40 54.62 -7.49 2.60
C PHE A 40 53.54 -7.76 1.54
N ILE A 41 52.57 -6.86 1.38
CA ILE A 41 51.47 -7.02 0.41
C ILE A 41 52.01 -7.12 -1.01
N ARG A 42 52.96 -6.27 -1.41
CA ARG A 42 53.57 -6.30 -2.75
C ARG A 42 54.26 -7.62 -3.04
N LEU A 43 55.06 -8.12 -2.09
CA LEU A 43 55.73 -9.42 -2.21
C LEU A 43 54.70 -10.55 -2.37
N MET A 44 53.61 -10.49 -1.60
CA MET A 44 52.54 -11.48 -1.71
C MET A 44 51.80 -11.40 -3.05
N SER A 45 51.48 -10.20 -3.54
CA SER A 45 50.86 -9.98 -4.85
C SER A 45 51.74 -10.52 -5.99
N MET A 46 53.06 -10.29 -5.92
CA MET A 46 54.01 -10.86 -6.89
C MET A 46 54.06 -12.39 -6.85
N LEU A 47 53.96 -12.99 -5.66
CA LEU A 47 53.90 -14.45 -5.50
C LEU A 47 52.63 -15.03 -6.11
N ILE A 48 51.47 -14.42 -5.83
CA ILE A 48 50.18 -14.81 -6.42
C ILE A 48 50.25 -14.73 -7.95
N LYS A 49 50.80 -13.64 -8.50
CA LYS A 49 50.94 -13.44 -9.95
C LYS A 49 51.82 -14.50 -10.62
N LYS A 50 52.80 -15.06 -9.90
CA LYS A 50 53.77 -16.02 -10.45
C LYS A 50 53.33 -17.49 -10.32
N SER A 51 52.63 -17.87 -9.25
CA SER A 51 52.21 -19.27 -9.04
C SER A 51 51.09 -19.43 -8.02
N ASP A 52 49.91 -19.84 -8.50
CA ASP A 52 48.75 -20.16 -7.65
C ASP A 52 49.02 -21.36 -6.72
N SER A 53 49.82 -22.34 -7.13
CA SER A 53 50.09 -23.54 -6.33
C SER A 53 50.95 -23.23 -5.11
N VAL A 54 51.94 -22.34 -5.26
CA VAL A 54 52.78 -21.87 -4.15
C VAL A 54 51.95 -21.09 -3.15
N TRP A 55 51.08 -20.21 -3.63
CA TRP A 55 50.16 -19.46 -2.78
C TRP A 55 49.24 -20.38 -1.96
N ARG A 56 48.60 -21.38 -2.59
CA ARG A 56 47.75 -22.36 -1.88
C ARG A 56 48.48 -23.05 -0.74
N ALA A 57 49.78 -23.33 -0.89
CA ALA A 57 50.58 -24.00 0.14
C ALA A 57 50.94 -23.09 1.33
N ILE A 58 51.08 -21.78 1.14
CA ILE A 58 51.54 -20.84 2.19
C ILE A 58 50.41 -20.02 2.82
N LYS A 59 49.23 -19.95 2.21
CA LYS A 59 48.13 -19.08 2.65
C LYS A 59 47.71 -19.29 4.10
N SER A 60 47.58 -20.53 4.57
CA SER A 60 47.12 -20.85 5.94
C SER A 60 48.10 -20.33 6.99
N ARG A 61 49.40 -20.48 6.71
CA ARG A 61 50.48 -19.93 7.53
C ARG A 61 50.40 -18.41 7.59
N ILE A 62 50.12 -17.76 6.46
CA ILE A 62 49.96 -16.31 6.41
C ILE A 62 48.75 -15.86 7.24
N PHE A 63 47.57 -16.46 7.04
CA PHE A 63 46.36 -16.13 7.81
C PHE A 63 46.55 -16.25 9.33
N SER A 64 47.32 -17.25 9.79
CA SER A 64 47.62 -17.42 11.22
C SER A 64 48.44 -16.28 11.83
N LYS A 65 49.20 -15.52 11.03
CA LYS A 65 50.03 -14.40 11.48
C LYS A 65 49.27 -13.09 11.64
N PHE A 66 47.99 -13.11 11.28
CA PHE A 66 47.08 -11.98 11.35
C PHE A 66 46.00 -12.22 12.41
N PRO A 67 46.29 -11.94 13.70
CA PRO A 67 45.28 -11.87 14.75
C PRO A 67 44.52 -10.53 14.69
N ALA A 68 43.32 -10.51 15.26
CA ALA A 68 42.46 -9.32 15.41
C ALA A 68 43.23 -8.08 15.93
N LYS A 69 44.11 -8.28 16.91
CA LYS A 69 44.93 -7.20 17.50
C LYS A 69 45.83 -6.51 16.47
N ARG A 70 46.52 -7.27 15.61
CA ARG A 70 47.39 -6.72 14.55
C ARG A 70 46.61 -5.96 13.49
N PHE A 71 45.37 -6.37 13.22
CA PHE A 71 44.49 -5.64 12.30
C PHE A 71 44.08 -4.28 12.86
N ARG A 72 43.88 -4.14 14.17
CA ARG A 72 43.54 -2.83 14.76
C ARG A 72 44.68 -1.82 14.73
N GLU A 73 45.91 -2.30 14.79
CA GLU A 73 47.16 -1.52 14.81
C GLU A 73 47.67 -1.17 13.40
N MET A 74 47.07 -1.72 12.35
CA MET A 74 47.52 -1.54 10.97
C MET A 74 47.00 -0.23 10.35
N PRO A 75 47.82 0.47 9.54
CA PRO A 75 47.37 1.65 8.80
C PRO A 75 46.19 1.33 7.86
N ILE A 76 45.25 2.28 7.73
CA ILE A 76 44.00 2.10 6.97
C ILE A 76 44.24 1.64 5.53
N HIS A 77 45.16 2.29 4.81
CA HIS A 77 45.54 1.91 3.45
C HIS A 77 46.06 0.46 3.37
N SER A 78 46.88 0.04 4.34
CA SER A 78 47.41 -1.32 4.39
C SER A 78 46.31 -2.35 4.69
N LEU A 79 45.32 -2.00 5.51
CA LEU A 79 44.15 -2.85 5.79
C LEU A 79 43.32 -3.10 4.53
N ILE A 80 43.00 -2.04 3.78
CA ILE A 80 42.24 -2.14 2.52
C ILE A 80 42.94 -3.06 1.52
N CYS A 81 44.27 -2.92 1.39
CA CYS A 81 45.09 -3.75 0.52
C CYS A 81 45.15 -5.21 0.99
N ILE A 82 45.21 -5.48 2.30
CA ILE A 82 45.19 -6.84 2.85
C ILE A 82 43.82 -7.51 2.66
N PHE A 83 42.71 -6.79 2.85
CA PHE A 83 41.39 -7.33 2.52
C PHE A 83 41.30 -7.71 1.05
N SER A 84 41.82 -6.85 0.16
CA SER A 84 41.86 -7.12 -1.28
C SER A 84 42.74 -8.33 -1.62
N LEU A 85 43.89 -8.48 -0.96
CA LEU A 85 44.78 -9.64 -1.08
C LEU A 85 44.07 -10.94 -0.69
N PHE A 86 43.33 -10.91 0.41
CA PHE A 86 42.62 -12.09 0.91
C PHE A 86 41.38 -12.43 0.06
N ILE A 87 40.63 -11.45 -0.43
CA ILE A 87 39.50 -11.69 -1.34
C ILE A 87 39.96 -12.19 -2.71
N ALA A 88 41.00 -11.58 -3.29
CA ALA A 88 41.62 -12.02 -4.54
C ALA A 88 42.08 -13.49 -4.49
N SER A 89 42.23 -14.05 -3.30
CA SER A 89 42.71 -15.41 -3.07
C SER A 89 41.62 -16.47 -2.87
N LEU A 90 40.34 -16.07 -2.83
CA LEU A 90 39.20 -16.98 -2.74
C LEU A 90 39.08 -17.78 -4.06
N HIS A 91 39.34 -19.08 -3.99
CA HIS A 91 39.18 -20.04 -5.10
C HIS A 91 38.57 -21.35 -4.57
N ASP A 92 37.74 -21.98 -5.43
CA ASP A 92 36.68 -22.97 -5.16
C ASP A 92 36.88 -24.03 -4.06
N THR A 93 38.10 -24.47 -3.73
CA THR A 93 38.31 -25.61 -2.82
C THR A 93 38.44 -25.29 -1.34
N ASP A 94 38.74 -24.04 -0.95
CA ASP A 94 38.97 -23.65 0.47
C ASP A 94 38.20 -22.38 0.87
N MET A 95 37.05 -22.18 0.22
CA MET A 95 36.22 -20.99 0.37
C MET A 95 35.71 -20.82 1.81
N GLU A 96 35.34 -21.90 2.50
CA GLU A 96 34.73 -21.84 3.84
C GLU A 96 35.70 -21.29 4.91
N ASP A 97 36.86 -21.92 5.09
CA ASP A 97 37.86 -21.49 6.09
C ASP A 97 38.39 -20.07 5.82
N THR A 98 38.63 -19.76 4.55
CA THR A 98 39.14 -18.45 4.13
C THR A 98 38.08 -17.37 4.35
N SER A 99 36.82 -17.65 4.03
CA SER A 99 35.69 -16.74 4.25
C SER A 99 35.48 -16.47 5.73
N ASN A 100 35.47 -17.49 6.57
CA ASN A 100 35.31 -17.35 8.02
C ASN A 100 36.43 -16.52 8.63
N LYS A 101 37.66 -16.70 8.16
CA LYS A 101 38.80 -15.89 8.61
C LYS A 101 38.68 -14.43 8.16
N VAL A 102 38.31 -14.18 6.90
CA VAL A 102 38.10 -12.81 6.38
C VAL A 102 36.97 -12.10 7.12
N ILE A 103 35.84 -12.77 7.35
CA ILE A 103 34.69 -12.28 8.13
C ILE A 103 35.09 -11.92 9.57
N SER A 104 35.84 -12.80 10.23
CA SER A 104 36.34 -12.58 11.60
C SER A 104 37.25 -11.35 11.67
N LEU A 105 38.15 -11.21 10.69
CA LEU A 105 39.08 -10.09 10.60
C LEU A 105 38.38 -8.77 10.28
N ALA A 106 37.42 -8.79 9.35
CA ALA A 106 36.57 -7.66 8.99
C ALA A 106 35.81 -7.12 10.21
N THR A 107 35.24 -8.01 11.01
CA THR A 107 34.53 -7.64 12.25
C THR A 107 35.46 -7.09 13.32
N ALA A 108 36.68 -7.63 13.42
CA ALA A 108 37.64 -7.25 14.46
C ALA A 108 38.41 -5.96 14.19
N ALA A 109 38.60 -5.62 12.91
CA ALA A 109 39.31 -4.42 12.46
C ALA A 109 38.48 -3.14 12.63
N PHE A 110 37.17 -3.27 12.67
CA PHE A 110 36.25 -2.14 12.81
C PHE A 110 36.09 -1.71 14.27
N ASP A 111 36.29 -0.42 14.55
CA ASP A 111 35.94 0.24 15.82
C ASP A 111 34.86 1.30 15.55
N PRO A 112 33.65 1.18 16.12
CA PRO A 112 32.54 2.11 15.87
C PRO A 112 32.79 3.56 16.30
N PHE A 113 33.80 3.82 17.15
CA PHE A 113 34.08 5.16 17.67
C PHE A 113 35.11 5.94 16.86
N ASP A 114 35.68 5.34 15.81
CA ASP A 114 36.76 5.90 15.01
C ASP A 114 36.24 6.32 13.61
N LYS A 115 36.12 7.64 13.38
CA LYS A 115 35.62 8.20 12.11
C LYS A 115 36.51 7.89 10.91
N GLU A 116 37.81 7.64 11.13
CA GLU A 116 38.75 7.30 10.05
C GLU A 116 38.54 5.86 9.55
N ARG A 117 37.74 5.05 10.24
CA ARG A 117 37.50 3.63 9.88
C ARG A 117 36.23 3.40 9.04
N HIS A 118 35.59 4.46 8.53
CA HIS A 118 34.44 4.33 7.62
C HIS A 118 34.80 3.58 6.33
N ASP A 119 35.96 3.89 5.75
CA ASP A 119 36.43 3.24 4.52
C ASP A 119 36.73 1.75 4.74
N ILE A 120 37.22 1.41 5.94
CA ILE A 120 37.42 0.02 6.36
C ILE A 120 36.08 -0.70 6.47
N LEU A 121 35.03 -0.04 6.97
CA LEU A 121 33.68 -0.60 7.02
C LEU A 121 33.14 -0.89 5.61
N ILE A 122 33.23 0.07 4.69
CA ILE A 122 32.82 -0.10 3.29
C ILE A 122 33.55 -1.31 2.69
N ARG A 123 34.87 -1.40 2.88
CA ARG A 123 35.66 -2.51 2.35
C ARG A 123 35.30 -3.86 2.97
N ALA A 124 35.07 -3.90 4.27
CA ALA A 124 34.61 -5.09 4.98
C ALA A 124 33.24 -5.58 4.48
N ILE A 125 32.33 -4.66 4.20
CA ILE A 125 31.01 -4.96 3.62
C ILE A 125 31.16 -5.53 2.21
N GLN A 126 31.94 -4.87 1.34
CA GLN A 126 32.21 -5.37 -0.02
C GLN A 126 32.84 -6.77 -0.01
N CYS A 127 33.77 -7.04 0.92
CA CYS A 127 34.38 -8.36 1.10
C CYS A 127 33.34 -9.42 1.50
N THR A 128 32.49 -9.09 2.46
CA THR A 128 31.47 -10.01 2.98
C THR A 128 30.38 -10.27 1.94
N LYS A 129 30.01 -9.25 1.15
CA LYS A 129 29.10 -9.36 0.00
C LYS A 129 29.67 -10.29 -1.07
N TYR A 130 30.93 -10.10 -1.47
CA TYR A 130 31.60 -10.97 -2.44
C TYR A 130 31.67 -12.43 -1.98
N ILE A 131 31.99 -12.66 -0.70
CA ILE A 131 31.96 -13.99 -0.09
C ILE A 131 30.56 -14.61 -0.21
N LEU A 132 29.51 -13.83 0.04
CA LEU A 132 28.13 -14.29 -0.06
C LEU A 132 27.75 -14.67 -1.50
N ASP A 133 28.16 -13.87 -2.48
CA ASP A 133 27.83 -14.09 -3.91
C ASP A 133 28.55 -15.34 -4.47
N GLU A 134 29.77 -15.63 -4.01
CA GLU A 134 30.56 -16.76 -4.52
C GLU A 134 30.34 -18.08 -3.74
N ASN A 135 29.96 -18.02 -2.45
CA ASN A 135 29.88 -19.21 -1.61
C ASN A 135 28.62 -20.04 -1.90
N ARG A 136 28.80 -21.24 -2.45
CA ARG A 136 27.72 -22.19 -2.78
C ARG A 136 27.21 -23.01 -1.57
N TYR A 137 27.82 -22.86 -0.39
CA TYR A 137 27.50 -23.59 0.85
C TYR A 137 26.77 -22.70 1.88
N ASP A 138 26.64 -23.14 3.14
CA ASP A 138 25.91 -22.40 4.19
C ASP A 138 26.46 -20.97 4.38
N SER A 139 25.66 -19.99 3.97
CA SER A 139 25.98 -18.58 4.02
C SER A 139 25.44 -17.87 5.27
N SER A 140 24.91 -18.61 6.25
CA SER A 140 24.31 -18.07 7.47
C SER A 140 25.21 -17.08 8.23
N GLN A 141 26.49 -17.43 8.42
CA GLN A 141 27.48 -16.59 9.08
C GLN A 141 27.81 -15.32 8.28
N ALA A 142 27.93 -15.44 6.95
CA ALA A 142 28.20 -14.31 6.06
C ALA A 142 27.02 -13.31 6.10
N VAL A 143 25.78 -13.81 6.04
CA VAL A 143 24.58 -12.97 6.13
C VAL A 143 24.49 -12.28 7.49
N ALA A 144 24.68 -13.00 8.61
CA ALA A 144 24.62 -12.41 9.95
C ALA A 144 25.68 -11.32 10.15
N THR A 145 26.89 -11.54 9.62
CA THR A 145 27.97 -10.55 9.65
C THR A 145 27.61 -9.34 8.78
N LEU A 146 27.13 -9.57 7.57
CA LEU A 146 26.74 -8.50 6.65
C LEU A 146 25.65 -7.62 7.25
N MET A 147 24.59 -8.21 7.82
CA MET A 147 23.54 -7.47 8.54
C MET A 147 24.11 -6.62 9.69
N THR A 148 25.08 -7.16 10.45
CA THR A 148 25.73 -6.45 11.55
C THR A 148 26.56 -5.26 11.07
N LEU A 149 27.30 -5.43 9.97
CA LEU A 149 28.11 -4.35 9.39
C LEU A 149 27.22 -3.28 8.72
N MET A 150 26.20 -3.69 7.97
CA MET A 150 25.21 -2.79 7.35
C MET A 150 24.53 -1.88 8.38
N GLY A 151 24.27 -2.37 9.60
CA GLY A 151 23.69 -1.56 10.67
C GLY A 151 24.52 -0.34 11.09
N LYS A 152 25.81 -0.31 10.72
CA LYS A 152 26.77 0.74 11.06
C LYS A 152 27.00 1.76 9.94
N LEU A 153 26.40 1.54 8.77
CA LEU A 153 26.47 2.47 7.64
C LEU A 153 25.78 3.81 7.96
N ASP A 154 26.22 4.86 7.27
CA ASP A 154 25.62 6.18 7.30
C ASP A 154 24.39 6.22 6.37
N ASP A 155 23.26 6.67 6.91
CA ASP A 155 21.95 6.64 6.24
C ASP A 155 21.74 7.72 5.17
N LYS A 156 22.74 8.58 4.94
CA LYS A 156 22.73 9.55 3.85
C LYS A 156 23.80 9.25 2.81
N LYS A 157 24.98 8.81 3.23
CA LYS A 157 26.11 8.58 2.34
C LYS A 157 26.09 7.19 1.70
N ASP A 158 25.70 6.16 2.44
CA ASP A 158 25.94 4.78 2.04
C ASP A 158 24.66 4.03 1.61
N VAL A 159 23.61 4.78 1.26
CA VAL A 159 22.28 4.22 0.97
C VAL A 159 22.30 3.26 -0.21
N LEU A 160 23.07 3.58 -1.27
CA LEU A 160 23.22 2.72 -2.43
C LEU A 160 23.88 1.39 -2.06
N LEU A 161 24.97 1.44 -1.29
CA LEU A 161 25.65 0.24 -0.78
C LEU A 161 24.72 -0.58 0.11
N TYR A 162 23.95 0.07 0.98
CA TYR A 162 22.97 -0.58 1.82
C TYR A 162 21.91 -1.31 1.00
N ALA A 163 21.34 -0.63 -0.02
CA ALA A 163 20.35 -1.21 -0.93
C ALA A 163 20.91 -2.44 -1.66
N GLU A 164 22.12 -2.35 -2.21
CA GLU A 164 22.77 -3.48 -2.87
C GLU A 164 22.99 -4.66 -1.92
N CYS A 165 23.40 -4.40 -0.68
CA CYS A 165 23.59 -5.45 0.31
C CYS A 165 22.25 -6.11 0.69
N CYS A 166 21.17 -5.34 0.76
CA CYS A 166 19.82 -5.89 0.91
C CYS A 166 19.49 -6.85 -0.25
N MET A 167 19.81 -6.48 -1.49
CA MET A 167 19.58 -7.36 -2.64
C MET A 167 20.36 -8.68 -2.56
N CYS A 168 21.59 -8.66 -2.03
CA CYS A 168 22.41 -9.88 -1.88
C CYS A 168 21.90 -10.84 -0.80
N ILE A 169 21.41 -10.33 0.33
CA ILE A 169 20.91 -11.20 1.42
C ILE A 169 19.48 -11.74 1.16
N GLY A 170 18.80 -11.23 0.12
CA GLY A 170 17.54 -11.78 -0.34
C GLY A 170 16.40 -11.63 0.68
N GLU A 171 15.66 -12.72 0.87
CA GLU A 171 14.50 -12.77 1.78
C GLU A 171 14.83 -12.38 3.23
N LYS A 172 16.09 -12.55 3.66
CA LYS A 172 16.54 -12.21 5.03
C LYS A 172 16.55 -10.71 5.32
N VAL A 173 16.34 -9.84 4.32
CA VAL A 173 16.10 -8.39 4.53
C VAL A 173 14.96 -8.15 5.51
N SER A 174 13.94 -9.02 5.53
CA SER A 174 12.79 -8.85 6.43
C SER A 174 13.17 -8.79 7.91
N GLU A 175 14.33 -9.35 8.29
CA GLU A 175 14.84 -9.40 9.66
C GLU A 175 15.69 -8.18 10.05
N ILE A 176 15.96 -7.27 9.11
CA ILE A 176 16.81 -6.11 9.36
C ILE A 176 16.01 -4.97 10.01
N GLY A 177 16.33 -4.67 11.27
CA GLY A 177 15.77 -3.51 11.98
C GLY A 177 16.29 -2.15 11.50
N SER A 178 17.50 -2.08 10.93
CA SER A 178 18.11 -0.81 10.49
C SER A 178 17.46 -0.19 9.25
N LEU A 179 16.65 -0.95 8.51
CA LEU A 179 16.02 -0.52 7.26
C LEU A 179 15.22 0.79 7.40
N VAL A 180 14.61 1.02 8.57
CA VAL A 180 13.86 2.24 8.89
C VAL A 180 14.68 3.51 8.65
N ARG A 181 15.98 3.46 8.98
CA ARG A 181 16.89 4.61 8.87
C ARG A 181 17.22 4.97 7.42
N PHE A 182 17.31 3.97 6.55
CA PHE A 182 17.74 4.12 5.16
C PHE A 182 16.60 4.42 4.19
N LEU A 183 15.38 3.93 4.48
CA LEU A 183 14.21 4.13 3.61
C LEU A 183 13.96 5.59 3.16
N PRO A 184 14.07 6.62 4.02
CA PRO A 184 13.81 7.99 3.60
C PRO A 184 14.76 8.52 2.53
N SER A 185 15.97 7.95 2.44
CA SER A 185 17.02 8.35 1.50
C SER A 185 17.12 7.41 0.28
N MET A 186 16.39 6.28 0.29
CA MET A 186 16.43 5.27 -0.77
C MET A 186 15.63 5.74 -1.98
N ASN A 187 16.17 5.51 -3.18
CA ASN A 187 15.45 5.82 -4.42
C ASN A 187 14.33 4.80 -4.69
N ASP A 188 13.38 5.20 -5.54
CA ASP A 188 12.20 4.38 -5.85
C ASP A 188 12.57 3.03 -6.51
N MET A 189 13.56 3.00 -7.40
CA MET A 189 13.95 1.76 -8.09
C MET A 189 14.51 0.70 -7.13
N ASP A 190 15.34 1.11 -6.17
CA ASP A 190 15.90 0.21 -5.17
C ASP A 190 14.79 -0.29 -4.24
N LEU A 191 13.87 0.60 -3.84
CA LEU A 191 12.71 0.22 -3.03
C LEU A 191 11.79 -0.77 -3.77
N GLU A 192 11.55 -0.57 -5.06
CA GLU A 192 10.78 -1.47 -5.90
C GLU A 192 11.41 -2.87 -5.98
N LYS A 193 12.74 -2.95 -6.16
CA LYS A 193 13.46 -4.23 -6.14
C LYS A 193 13.31 -4.94 -4.79
N LEU A 194 13.36 -4.19 -3.68
CA LEU A 194 13.13 -4.76 -2.35
C LEU A 194 11.71 -5.31 -2.21
N PHE A 195 10.69 -4.62 -2.73
CA PHE A 195 9.32 -5.13 -2.74
C PHE A 195 9.22 -6.44 -3.52
N VAL A 196 9.75 -6.51 -4.74
CA VAL A 196 9.71 -7.73 -5.56
C VAL A 196 10.38 -8.90 -4.83
N MET A 197 11.58 -8.67 -4.28
CA MET A 197 12.37 -9.70 -3.62
C MET A 197 11.74 -10.21 -2.32
N THR A 198 11.01 -9.35 -1.60
CA THR A 198 10.44 -9.69 -0.29
C THR A 198 8.94 -10.00 -0.33
N ALA A 199 8.29 -9.94 -1.51
CA ALA A 199 6.85 -10.15 -1.65
C ALA A 199 6.37 -11.50 -1.12
N HIS A 200 7.18 -12.55 -1.26
CA HIS A 200 6.84 -13.90 -0.81
C HIS A 200 7.39 -14.25 0.59
N CYS A 201 8.10 -13.31 1.23
CA CYS A 201 8.65 -13.52 2.56
C CYS A 201 7.54 -13.77 3.58
N ARG A 202 7.74 -14.81 4.38
CA ARG A 202 6.81 -15.24 5.43
C ARG A 202 6.93 -14.41 6.72
N ILE A 203 8.00 -13.63 6.85
CA ILE A 203 8.30 -12.82 8.04
C ILE A 203 7.82 -11.39 7.76
N GLU A 204 6.99 -10.87 8.67
CA GLU A 204 6.43 -9.53 8.55
C GLU A 204 7.52 -8.47 8.74
N ASN A 205 7.66 -7.60 7.74
CA ASN A 205 8.44 -6.38 7.86
C ASN A 205 7.52 -5.16 7.80
N ASN A 206 7.15 -4.64 8.97
CA ASN A 206 6.28 -3.45 9.11
C ASN A 206 6.84 -2.21 8.41
N VAL A 207 8.15 -2.15 8.24
CA VAL A 207 8.87 -1.01 7.66
C VAL A 207 8.65 -0.98 6.15
N LEU A 208 8.82 -2.13 5.49
CA LEU A 208 8.50 -2.34 4.08
C LEU A 208 7.01 -2.23 3.80
N TRP A 209 6.15 -2.76 4.68
CA TRP A 209 4.70 -2.58 4.59
C TRP A 209 4.30 -1.11 4.53
N ASN A 210 4.78 -0.30 5.48
CA ASN A 210 4.48 1.14 5.50
C ASN A 210 5.15 1.90 4.34
N ALA A 211 6.28 1.41 3.82
CA ALA A 211 6.89 1.95 2.60
C ALA A 211 6.00 1.68 1.38
N ALA A 212 5.50 0.45 1.21
CA ALA A 212 4.63 0.07 0.10
C ALA A 212 3.33 0.89 0.11
N ILE A 213 2.69 1.06 1.28
CA ILE A 213 1.50 1.91 1.42
C ILE A 213 1.76 3.36 0.98
N ARG A 214 2.94 3.91 1.29
CA ARG A 214 3.32 5.27 0.83
C ARG A 214 3.58 5.30 -0.67
N HIS A 215 4.19 4.25 -1.20
CA HIS A 215 4.55 4.11 -2.61
C HIS A 215 3.34 3.89 -3.54
N LEU A 216 2.15 3.58 -3.00
CA LEU A 216 0.88 3.61 -3.76
C LEU A 216 0.58 4.99 -4.39
N LYS A 217 1.24 6.06 -3.94
CA LYS A 217 1.10 7.41 -4.51
C LYS A 217 2.04 7.66 -5.69
N SER A 218 3.09 6.85 -5.82
CA SER A 218 4.12 6.97 -6.85
C SER A 218 3.61 6.47 -8.21
N PRO A 219 4.29 6.82 -9.33
CA PRO A 219 3.90 6.35 -10.66
C PRO A 219 3.94 4.82 -10.82
N ASN A 220 4.91 4.15 -10.20
CA ASN A 220 5.11 2.69 -10.28
C ASN A 220 4.35 1.93 -9.18
N PHE A 221 3.10 2.35 -8.90
CA PHE A 221 2.30 1.78 -7.82
C PHE A 221 2.03 0.28 -7.97
N ASP A 222 2.08 -0.28 -9.19
CA ASP A 222 1.82 -1.70 -9.45
C ASP A 222 2.78 -2.64 -8.70
N VAL A 223 4.05 -2.25 -8.55
CA VAL A 223 5.04 -3.04 -7.78
C VAL A 223 4.65 -3.08 -6.30
N ALA A 224 4.22 -1.94 -5.75
CA ALA A 224 3.76 -1.86 -4.37
C ALA A 224 2.44 -2.63 -4.17
N ILE A 225 1.51 -2.58 -5.13
CA ILE A 225 0.26 -3.37 -5.11
C ILE A 225 0.59 -4.86 -5.06
N ASN A 226 1.45 -5.34 -5.95
CA ASN A 226 1.85 -6.76 -5.99
C ASN A 226 2.42 -7.21 -4.64
N TYR A 227 3.34 -6.43 -4.06
CA TYR A 227 3.88 -6.72 -2.72
C TYR A 227 2.79 -6.77 -1.65
N ILE A 228 1.90 -5.77 -1.60
CA ILE A 228 0.82 -5.70 -0.60
C ILE A 228 -0.12 -6.90 -0.74
N VAL A 229 -0.51 -7.24 -1.96
CA VAL A 229 -1.45 -8.35 -2.26
C VAL A 229 -0.84 -9.70 -1.89
N GLU A 230 0.43 -9.94 -2.24
CA GLU A 230 1.15 -11.17 -1.87
C GLU A 230 1.25 -11.30 -0.34
N GLN A 231 1.64 -10.24 0.36
CA GLN A 231 1.72 -10.22 1.82
C GLN A 231 0.36 -10.43 2.49
N LEU A 232 -0.72 -9.85 1.94
CA LEU A 232 -2.09 -10.08 2.42
C LEU A 232 -2.52 -11.53 2.23
N ALA A 233 -2.25 -12.14 1.08
CA ALA A 233 -2.57 -13.54 0.81
C ALA A 233 -1.90 -14.47 1.84
N ILE A 234 -0.59 -14.29 2.08
CA ILE A 234 0.17 -15.05 3.10
C ILE A 234 -0.45 -14.86 4.49
N LYS A 235 -0.88 -13.64 4.84
CA LYS A 235 -1.51 -13.35 6.14
C LYS A 235 -2.89 -13.98 6.29
N PHE A 236 -3.69 -14.02 5.23
CA PHE A 236 -5.01 -14.66 5.27
C PHE A 236 -4.91 -16.17 5.49
N GLU A 237 -3.93 -16.84 4.87
CA GLU A 237 -3.65 -18.26 5.12
C GLU A 237 -3.29 -18.53 6.60
N ARG A 238 -2.67 -17.57 7.27
CA ARG A 238 -2.12 -17.72 8.63
C ARG A 238 -2.99 -17.17 9.75
N SER A 239 -4.10 -16.51 9.43
CA SER A 239 -5.05 -15.90 10.38
C SER A 239 -4.49 -14.85 11.37
N GLN A 240 -3.26 -14.37 11.14
CA GLN A 240 -2.63 -13.29 11.93
C GLN A 240 -2.80 -11.93 11.23
N SER A 241 -3.21 -10.89 11.98
CA SER A 241 -3.23 -9.44 11.64
C SER A 241 -3.81 -8.96 10.29
N ALA A 242 -4.24 -9.85 9.39
CA ALA A 242 -4.66 -9.53 8.02
C ALA A 242 -5.82 -8.52 7.96
N LEU A 243 -6.73 -8.60 8.93
CA LEU A 243 -7.88 -7.70 9.08
C LEU A 243 -7.48 -6.24 9.29
N GLN A 244 -6.42 -5.97 10.06
CA GLN A 244 -5.96 -4.60 10.29
C GLN A 244 -5.22 -4.08 9.06
N ASN A 245 -4.42 -4.93 8.42
CA ASN A 245 -3.66 -4.59 7.22
C ASN A 245 -4.56 -4.24 6.05
N ILE A 246 -5.58 -5.05 5.75
CA ILE A 246 -6.53 -4.76 4.68
C ILE A 246 -7.32 -3.47 4.97
N ARG A 247 -7.71 -3.22 6.23
CA ARG A 247 -8.35 -1.95 6.64
C ARG A 247 -7.45 -0.76 6.37
N GLN A 248 -6.18 -0.85 6.74
CA GLN A 248 -5.19 0.22 6.52
C GLN A 248 -5.04 0.51 5.03
N VAL A 249 -4.94 -0.52 4.18
CA VAL A 249 -4.85 -0.36 2.72
C VAL A 249 -6.07 0.37 2.18
N VAL A 250 -7.28 -0.10 2.50
CA VAL A 250 -8.53 0.48 2.00
C VAL A 250 -8.70 1.93 2.49
N GLN A 251 -8.40 2.20 3.76
CA GLN A 251 -8.42 3.56 4.31
C GLN A 251 -7.44 4.49 3.60
N ASN A 252 -6.25 4.01 3.22
CA ASN A 252 -5.26 4.80 2.51
C ASN A 252 -5.69 5.09 1.07
N LEU A 253 -6.17 4.07 0.35
CA LEU A 253 -6.65 4.20 -1.03
C LEU A 253 -7.85 5.15 -1.15
N LEU A 254 -8.73 5.16 -0.13
CA LEU A 254 -9.93 5.99 -0.11
C LEU A 254 -9.77 7.34 0.62
N ALA A 255 -8.58 7.65 1.13
CA ALA A 255 -8.35 8.95 1.75
C ALA A 255 -8.31 10.07 0.71
N GLU A 256 -8.88 11.23 1.07
CA GLU A 256 -9.12 12.36 0.17
C GLU A 256 -7.87 12.82 -0.61
N LYS A 257 -6.70 12.82 0.04
CA LYS A 257 -5.43 13.27 -0.56
C LYS A 257 -4.71 12.22 -1.39
N SER A 258 -5.20 10.98 -1.40
CA SER A 258 -4.53 9.84 -2.06
C SER A 258 -5.42 9.09 -3.03
N TYR A 259 -6.71 9.39 -3.08
CA TYR A 259 -7.65 8.76 -3.98
C TYR A 259 -7.22 8.91 -5.45
N LYS A 260 -7.09 7.77 -6.14
CA LYS A 260 -6.86 7.65 -7.58
C LYS A 260 -7.60 6.41 -8.08
N LEU A 261 -8.47 6.56 -9.08
CA LEU A 261 -9.28 5.46 -9.63
C LEU A 261 -8.41 4.29 -10.13
N GLU A 262 -7.35 4.59 -10.88
CA GLU A 262 -6.46 3.58 -11.48
C GLU A 262 -5.80 2.70 -10.42
N VAL A 263 -5.31 3.28 -9.33
CA VAL A 263 -4.68 2.56 -8.22
C VAL A 263 -5.71 1.68 -7.51
N CYS A 264 -6.92 2.19 -7.27
CA CYS A 264 -8.00 1.44 -6.64
C CYS A 264 -8.42 0.23 -7.48
N LEU A 265 -8.55 0.42 -8.79
CA LEU A 265 -8.90 -0.63 -9.73
C LEU A 265 -7.78 -1.68 -9.86
N SER A 266 -6.52 -1.25 -10.02
CA SER A 266 -5.36 -2.16 -10.09
C SER A 266 -5.28 -3.02 -8.84
N PHE A 267 -5.47 -2.41 -7.66
CA PHE A 267 -5.49 -3.14 -6.39
C PHE A 267 -6.62 -4.17 -6.33
N LEU A 268 -7.86 -3.80 -6.68
CA LEU A 268 -8.98 -4.75 -6.69
C LEU A 268 -8.71 -5.93 -7.62
N ARG A 269 -8.22 -5.65 -8.82
CA ARG A 269 -7.92 -6.68 -9.83
C ARG A 269 -6.89 -7.67 -9.30
N GLU A 270 -5.76 -7.17 -8.82
CA GLU A 270 -4.68 -8.01 -8.30
C GLU A 270 -5.08 -8.76 -7.03
N PHE A 271 -5.77 -8.07 -6.11
CA PHE A 271 -6.25 -8.66 -4.88
C PHE A 271 -7.20 -9.84 -5.15
N LEU A 272 -8.21 -9.65 -5.99
CA LEU A 272 -9.18 -10.70 -6.33
C LEU A 272 -8.54 -11.84 -7.11
N ARG A 273 -7.62 -11.54 -8.04
CA ARG A 273 -6.85 -12.55 -8.77
C ARG A 273 -6.09 -13.47 -7.82
N LYS A 274 -5.42 -12.91 -6.80
CA LYS A 274 -4.60 -13.67 -5.85
C LYS A 274 -5.41 -14.38 -4.78
N THR A 275 -6.53 -13.81 -4.35
CA THR A 275 -7.31 -14.31 -3.20
C THR A 275 -8.55 -15.11 -3.59
N ASN A 276 -8.74 -15.43 -4.88
CA ASN A 276 -9.98 -16.04 -5.39
C ASN A 276 -10.38 -17.35 -4.67
N ASP A 277 -9.40 -18.13 -4.24
CA ASP A 277 -9.62 -19.40 -3.52
C ASP A 277 -9.43 -19.29 -1.99
N ILE A 278 -9.09 -18.10 -1.49
CA ILE A 278 -8.79 -17.85 -0.08
C ILE A 278 -10.01 -17.19 0.57
N ILE A 279 -10.36 -17.62 1.79
CA ILE A 279 -11.41 -16.96 2.56
C ILE A 279 -10.86 -15.63 3.11
N TYR A 280 -11.43 -14.51 2.69
CA TYR A 280 -11.10 -13.18 3.20
C TYR A 280 -12.36 -12.40 3.64
N PRO A 281 -12.22 -11.39 4.52
CA PRO A 281 -13.31 -10.53 5.00
C PRO A 281 -13.73 -9.54 3.91
N VAL A 282 -14.59 -10.00 3.00
CA VAL A 282 -15.03 -9.25 1.80
C VAL A 282 -15.65 -7.89 2.12
N GLU A 283 -16.26 -7.72 3.29
CA GLU A 283 -16.86 -6.45 3.74
C GLU A 283 -15.85 -5.31 3.76
N LEU A 284 -14.56 -5.62 3.97
CA LEU A 284 -13.52 -4.60 4.04
C LEU A 284 -13.15 -4.05 2.65
N ILE A 285 -13.41 -4.82 1.59
CA ILE A 285 -13.15 -4.42 0.20
C ILE A 285 -14.37 -3.75 -0.45
N VAL A 286 -15.59 -3.97 0.08
CA VAL A 286 -16.82 -3.37 -0.47
C VAL A 286 -16.73 -1.85 -0.70
N PRO A 287 -16.21 -1.02 0.22
CA PRO A 287 -16.08 0.41 -0.02
C PRO A 287 -15.22 0.75 -1.24
N LEU A 288 -14.13 0.01 -1.44
CA LEU A 288 -13.24 0.21 -2.57
C LEU A 288 -13.94 -0.15 -3.89
N TRP A 289 -14.66 -1.27 -3.90
CA TRP A 289 -15.47 -1.67 -5.04
C TRP A 289 -16.58 -0.68 -5.40
N LEU A 290 -17.29 -0.15 -4.40
CA LEU A 290 -18.33 0.86 -4.61
C LEU A 290 -17.75 2.13 -5.23
N VAL A 291 -16.62 2.62 -4.73
CA VAL A 291 -15.96 3.82 -5.28
C VAL A 291 -15.51 3.61 -6.72
N VAL A 292 -14.87 2.48 -7.03
CA VAL A 292 -14.50 2.15 -8.42
C VAL A 292 -15.74 2.08 -9.31
N SER A 293 -16.84 1.53 -8.79
CA SER A 293 -18.10 1.44 -9.53
C SER A 293 -18.81 2.79 -9.72
N PHE A 294 -18.59 3.76 -8.83
CA PHE A 294 -19.16 5.12 -8.97
C PHE A 294 -18.54 5.89 -10.12
N GLU A 295 -17.24 5.69 -10.39
CA GLU A 295 -16.51 6.45 -11.41
C GLU A 295 -16.37 5.67 -12.73
N LYS A 296 -16.18 4.34 -12.67
CA LYS A 296 -16.01 3.53 -13.88
C LYS A 296 -17.37 3.09 -14.44
N PRO A 297 -17.65 3.31 -15.74
CA PRO A 297 -18.86 2.80 -16.37
C PRO A 297 -18.86 1.26 -16.38
N ASN A 298 -20.03 0.69 -16.64
CA ASN A 298 -20.19 -0.77 -16.68
C ASN A 298 -19.34 -1.36 -17.81
N THR A 299 -18.35 -2.18 -17.46
CA THR A 299 -17.39 -2.82 -18.36
C THR A 299 -17.30 -4.30 -17.98
N ASP A 300 -16.87 -5.16 -18.90
CA ASP A 300 -16.72 -6.60 -18.62
C ASP A 300 -15.80 -6.84 -17.42
N GLU A 301 -14.70 -6.10 -17.35
CA GLU A 301 -13.78 -6.15 -16.21
C GLU A 301 -14.46 -5.81 -14.87
N LEU A 302 -15.31 -4.76 -14.85
CA LEU A 302 -16.03 -4.39 -13.64
C LEU A 302 -17.10 -5.42 -13.28
N ASN A 303 -17.75 -6.03 -14.29
CA ASN A 303 -18.72 -7.10 -14.08
C ASN A 303 -18.04 -8.34 -13.45
N ASP A 304 -16.85 -8.72 -13.91
CA ASP A 304 -16.07 -9.84 -13.37
C ASP A 304 -15.67 -9.57 -11.90
N ILE A 305 -15.19 -8.36 -11.61
CA ILE A 305 -14.89 -7.90 -10.24
C ILE A 305 -16.14 -7.99 -9.35
N SER A 306 -17.26 -7.44 -9.83
CA SER A 306 -18.55 -7.48 -9.13
C SER A 306 -19.03 -8.91 -8.86
N GLY A 307 -18.92 -9.81 -9.84
CA GLY A 307 -19.29 -11.21 -9.71
C GLY A 307 -18.48 -11.91 -8.62
N SER A 308 -17.16 -11.70 -8.59
CA SER A 308 -16.27 -12.27 -7.56
C SER A 308 -16.62 -11.75 -6.16
N ILE A 309 -16.85 -10.44 -6.02
CA ILE A 309 -17.22 -9.84 -4.73
C ILE A 309 -18.59 -10.32 -4.26
N CYS A 310 -19.60 -10.39 -5.14
CA CYS A 310 -20.92 -10.90 -4.82
C CYS A 310 -20.88 -12.36 -4.36
N LYS A 311 -20.08 -13.22 -5.01
CA LYS A 311 -19.86 -14.61 -4.60
C LYS A 311 -19.31 -14.69 -3.18
N ASN A 312 -18.30 -13.87 -2.86
CA ASN A 312 -17.70 -13.83 -1.52
C ASN A 312 -18.65 -13.23 -0.46
N LEU A 313 -19.47 -12.24 -0.84
CA LEU A 313 -20.51 -11.68 0.03
C LEU A 313 -21.57 -12.72 0.40
N GLN A 314 -21.99 -13.58 -0.53
CA GLN A 314 -22.93 -14.67 -0.23
C GLN A 314 -22.34 -15.65 0.79
N ILE A 315 -21.05 -15.99 0.66
CA ILE A 315 -20.36 -16.85 1.63
C ILE A 315 -20.36 -16.17 3.00
N SER A 316 -20.07 -14.87 3.06
CA SER A 316 -20.06 -14.15 4.32
C SER A 316 -21.45 -13.99 4.94
N PHE A 317 -22.47 -13.66 4.15
CA PHE A 317 -23.85 -13.59 4.60
C PHE A 317 -24.29 -14.92 5.20
N ARG A 318 -23.98 -16.05 4.53
CA ARG A 318 -24.25 -17.39 5.07
C ARG A 318 -23.56 -17.63 6.40
N LYS A 319 -22.27 -17.28 6.53
CA LYS A 319 -21.50 -17.42 7.79
C LYS A 319 -22.08 -16.59 8.94
N ASN A 320 -22.66 -15.44 8.63
CA ASN A 320 -23.27 -14.53 9.61
C ASN A 320 -24.78 -14.78 9.82
N GLY A 321 -25.34 -15.85 9.25
CA GLY A 321 -26.77 -16.18 9.40
C GLY A 321 -27.72 -15.19 8.75
N LEU A 322 -27.26 -14.47 7.72
CA LEU A 322 -28.03 -13.45 7.01
C LEU A 322 -28.79 -14.06 5.83
N TYR A 323 -29.98 -13.53 5.57
CA TYR A 323 -30.75 -13.86 4.38
C TYR A 323 -30.08 -13.27 3.13
N PHE A 324 -30.09 -14.00 2.02
CA PHE A 324 -29.72 -13.47 0.72
C PHE A 324 -30.51 -14.18 -0.38
N ALA A 325 -31.00 -13.41 -1.35
CA ALA A 325 -31.62 -13.98 -2.54
C ALA A 325 -30.55 -14.57 -3.47
N ALA A 326 -30.91 -15.62 -4.21
CA ALA A 326 -30.05 -16.15 -5.26
C ALA A 326 -29.75 -15.04 -6.28
N PHE A 327 -28.46 -14.80 -6.52
CA PHE A 327 -27.97 -13.84 -7.51
C PHE A 327 -27.39 -14.64 -8.67
N SER A 328 -27.98 -14.52 -9.87
CA SER A 328 -27.43 -15.19 -11.06
C SER A 328 -26.20 -14.41 -11.52
N THR A 329 -25.02 -15.03 -11.40
CA THR A 329 -23.74 -14.48 -11.84
C THR A 329 -23.62 -14.38 -13.36
N ASP A 330 -24.50 -15.04 -14.11
CA ASP A 330 -24.31 -15.28 -15.54
C ASP A 330 -24.69 -14.09 -16.44
N SER A 331 -25.22 -12.99 -15.88
CA SER A 331 -25.62 -11.81 -16.67
C SER A 331 -25.71 -10.50 -15.88
N SER A 332 -25.02 -10.37 -14.75
CA SER A 332 -25.23 -9.21 -13.86
C SER A 332 -24.26 -8.07 -14.14
N SER A 333 -24.81 -6.89 -14.43
CA SER A 333 -24.03 -5.65 -14.42
C SER A 333 -23.60 -5.27 -13.00
N ALA A 334 -22.50 -4.51 -12.87
CA ALA A 334 -22.03 -4.00 -11.58
C ALA A 334 -23.11 -3.20 -10.83
N ILE A 335 -23.96 -2.47 -11.56
CA ILE A 335 -25.09 -1.74 -10.99
C ILE A 335 -26.11 -2.71 -10.34
N LEU A 336 -26.45 -3.81 -11.02
CA LEU A 336 -27.37 -4.81 -10.48
C LEU A 336 -26.77 -5.51 -9.25
N SER A 337 -25.46 -5.78 -9.25
CA SER A 337 -24.74 -6.30 -8.08
C SER A 337 -24.85 -5.37 -6.87
N ILE A 338 -24.70 -4.06 -7.08
CA ILE A 338 -24.79 -3.05 -6.01
C ILE A 338 -26.24 -2.92 -5.50
N CYS A 339 -27.21 -2.90 -6.42
CA CYS A 339 -28.63 -2.88 -6.07
C CYS A 339 -28.99 -4.11 -5.21
N TRP A 340 -28.57 -5.32 -5.63
CA TRP A 340 -28.75 -6.55 -4.86
C TRP A 340 -28.11 -6.48 -3.48
N LEU A 341 -26.89 -5.92 -3.35
CA LEU A 341 -26.23 -5.74 -2.06
C LEU A 341 -27.08 -4.88 -1.12
N PHE A 342 -27.48 -3.69 -1.56
CA PHE A 342 -28.22 -2.75 -0.72
C PHE A 342 -29.62 -3.27 -0.36
N GLU A 343 -30.32 -3.88 -1.31
CA GLU A 343 -31.62 -4.51 -1.05
C GLU A 343 -31.50 -5.66 -0.03
N THR A 344 -30.49 -6.52 -0.20
CA THR A 344 -30.21 -7.63 0.72
C THR A 344 -29.91 -7.12 2.13
N ILE A 345 -29.12 -6.06 2.25
CA ILE A 345 -28.84 -5.43 3.55
C ILE A 345 -30.11 -4.89 4.19
N SER A 346 -30.96 -4.20 3.42
CA SER A 346 -32.23 -3.65 3.90
C SER A 346 -33.14 -4.73 4.49
N LYS A 347 -33.24 -5.88 3.80
CA LYS A 347 -34.02 -7.05 4.26
C LYS A 347 -33.48 -7.63 5.58
N ASN A 348 -32.17 -7.59 5.81
CA ASN A 348 -31.54 -8.08 7.03
C ASN A 348 -31.51 -7.07 8.19
N ALA A 349 -31.76 -5.80 7.93
CA ALA A 349 -31.61 -4.74 8.93
C ALA A 349 -32.53 -4.90 10.15
N ARG A 350 -33.64 -5.63 10.04
CA ARG A 350 -34.54 -5.91 11.17
C ARG A 350 -34.01 -7.01 12.10
N ASN A 351 -33.45 -8.08 11.53
CA ASN A 351 -33.08 -9.30 12.25
C ASN A 351 -31.62 -9.31 12.72
N SER A 352 -30.73 -8.63 11.98
CA SER A 352 -29.29 -8.64 12.23
C SER A 352 -28.73 -7.23 12.33
N LYS A 353 -29.35 -6.42 13.21
CA LYS A 353 -29.05 -4.99 13.39
C LYS A 353 -27.57 -4.67 13.58
N LYS A 354 -26.86 -5.45 14.40
CA LYS A 354 -25.46 -5.14 14.74
C LYS A 354 -24.53 -5.23 13.53
N TRP A 355 -24.52 -6.38 12.86
CA TRP A 355 -23.66 -6.61 11.69
C TRP A 355 -23.97 -5.62 10.56
N VAL A 356 -25.26 -5.41 10.27
CA VAL A 356 -25.70 -4.47 9.23
C VAL A 356 -25.26 -3.06 9.56
N HIS A 357 -25.53 -2.59 10.79
CA HIS A 357 -25.18 -1.24 11.19
C HIS A 357 -23.67 -0.99 11.18
N GLU A 358 -22.87 -1.91 11.72
CA GLU A 358 -21.41 -1.77 11.77
C GLU A 358 -20.81 -1.66 10.35
N ASN A 359 -21.20 -2.55 9.43
CA ASN A 359 -20.65 -2.53 8.07
C ASN A 359 -21.13 -1.31 7.28
N ILE A 360 -22.43 -1.02 7.27
CA ILE A 360 -23.00 0.11 6.52
C ILE A 360 -22.44 1.46 6.99
N MET A 361 -22.31 1.66 8.31
CA MET A 361 -21.71 2.89 8.84
C MET A 361 -20.25 3.01 8.42
N ASN A 362 -19.45 1.94 8.58
CA ASN A 362 -18.04 1.94 8.20
C ASN A 362 -17.86 2.21 6.69
N TRP A 363 -18.68 1.60 5.85
CA TRP A 363 -18.65 1.85 4.41
C TRP A 363 -18.99 3.31 4.13
N SER A 364 -20.08 3.81 4.70
CA SER A 364 -20.54 5.19 4.45
C SER A 364 -19.51 6.24 4.85
N GLU A 365 -18.78 6.03 5.95
CA GLU A 365 -17.68 6.91 6.36
C GLU A 365 -16.54 6.96 5.33
N LEU A 366 -16.17 5.80 4.76
CA LEU A 366 -15.11 5.67 3.76
C LEU A 366 -15.50 6.22 2.39
N LEU A 367 -16.77 6.15 2.00
CA LEU A 367 -17.25 6.62 0.69
C LEU A 367 -17.27 8.15 0.58
N ALA A 368 -17.42 8.88 1.70
CA ALA A 368 -17.74 10.30 1.64
C ALA A 368 -16.63 11.20 1.07
N SER A 369 -15.36 10.86 1.28
CA SER A 369 -14.24 11.64 0.72
C SER A 369 -14.00 11.36 -0.77
N PRO A 370 -13.92 10.09 -1.23
CA PRO A 370 -13.86 9.79 -2.66
C PRO A 370 -15.06 10.33 -3.45
N LEU A 371 -16.27 10.22 -2.90
CA LEU A 371 -17.48 10.79 -3.53
C LEU A 371 -17.38 12.29 -3.73
N HIS A 372 -16.82 13.03 -2.77
CA HIS A 372 -16.60 14.46 -2.95
C HIS A 372 -15.64 14.73 -4.13
N CYS A 373 -14.54 13.97 -4.23
CA CYS A 373 -13.59 14.10 -5.33
C CYS A 373 -14.25 13.79 -6.69
N ILE A 374 -14.98 12.68 -6.79
CA ILE A 374 -15.67 12.26 -8.03
C ILE A 374 -16.69 13.32 -8.45
N LEU A 375 -17.61 13.70 -7.55
CA LEU A 375 -18.72 14.58 -7.90
C LEU A 375 -18.26 16.00 -8.27
N MET A 376 -17.15 16.48 -7.70
CA MET A 376 -16.66 17.84 -7.98
C MET A 376 -15.77 17.92 -9.23
N ASN A 377 -15.09 16.83 -9.60
CA ASN A 377 -14.05 16.87 -10.65
C ASN A 377 -14.40 16.07 -11.92
N ALA A 378 -15.35 15.14 -11.87
CA ALA A 378 -15.67 14.28 -13.00
C ALA A 378 -16.63 14.93 -14.01
N GLU A 379 -16.65 14.37 -15.22
CA GLU A 379 -17.61 14.72 -16.27
C GLU A 379 -19.06 14.39 -15.86
N ASP A 380 -20.02 15.09 -16.47
CA ASP A 380 -21.44 14.93 -16.10
C ASP A 380 -21.98 13.51 -16.33
N THR A 381 -21.47 12.77 -17.31
CA THR A 381 -21.84 11.36 -17.55
C THR A 381 -21.46 10.47 -16.36
N THR A 382 -20.25 10.65 -15.83
CA THR A 382 -19.76 9.99 -14.61
C THR A 382 -20.54 10.42 -13.38
N VAL A 383 -20.84 11.72 -13.25
CA VAL A 383 -21.64 12.25 -12.14
C VAL A 383 -23.05 11.65 -12.15
N MET A 384 -23.70 11.58 -13.31
CA MET A 384 -25.01 10.94 -13.47
C MET A 384 -24.97 9.46 -13.10
N HIS A 385 -23.94 8.73 -13.55
CA HIS A 385 -23.73 7.32 -13.20
C HIS A 385 -23.55 7.12 -11.69
N CYS A 386 -22.69 7.93 -11.06
CA CYS A 386 -22.50 7.94 -9.60
C CYS A 386 -23.81 8.21 -8.85
N CYS A 387 -24.57 9.23 -9.27
CA CYS A 387 -25.89 9.54 -8.70
C CYS A 387 -26.88 8.38 -8.87
N ARG A 388 -26.90 7.70 -10.02
CA ARG A 388 -27.75 6.52 -10.21
C ARG A 388 -27.45 5.43 -9.18
N ILE A 389 -26.17 5.09 -8.97
CA ILE A 389 -25.79 4.07 -7.99
C ILE A 389 -26.11 4.53 -6.56
N MET A 390 -25.79 5.79 -6.22
CA MET A 390 -26.08 6.34 -4.90
C MET A 390 -27.59 6.42 -4.59
N SER A 391 -28.44 6.51 -5.61
CA SER A 391 -29.89 6.49 -5.43
C SER A 391 -30.37 5.18 -4.77
N TYR A 392 -29.74 4.04 -5.08
CA TYR A 392 -30.08 2.75 -4.45
C TYR A 392 -29.68 2.68 -2.97
N LEU A 393 -28.56 3.32 -2.60
CA LEU A 393 -28.17 3.44 -1.20
C LEU A 393 -29.24 4.20 -0.40
N TYR A 394 -29.78 5.29 -0.97
CA TYR A 394 -30.89 6.01 -0.34
C TYR A 394 -32.16 5.17 -0.27
N LEU A 395 -32.55 4.53 -1.38
CA LEU A 395 -33.76 3.73 -1.47
C LEU A 395 -33.79 2.62 -0.41
N TYR A 396 -32.69 1.91 -0.22
CA TYR A 396 -32.67 0.70 0.60
C TYR A 396 -32.05 0.87 1.99
N VAL A 397 -31.10 1.81 2.15
CA VAL A 397 -30.19 1.85 3.31
C VAL A 397 -30.24 3.19 4.08
N ALA A 398 -31.05 4.17 3.65
CA ALA A 398 -31.13 5.48 4.30
C ALA A 398 -31.40 5.40 5.82
N GLN A 399 -32.28 4.50 6.26
CA GLN A 399 -32.63 4.34 7.68
C GLN A 399 -31.46 3.82 8.52
N GLN A 400 -30.55 3.06 7.93
CA GLN A 400 -29.42 2.44 8.63
C GLN A 400 -28.23 3.40 8.76
N ILE A 401 -28.13 4.38 7.85
CA ILE A 401 -27.04 5.38 7.82
C ILE A 401 -27.45 6.65 8.58
N TYR A 402 -28.74 6.98 8.59
CA TYR A 402 -29.24 8.15 9.32
C TYR A 402 -29.07 7.98 10.83
N LYS A 403 -28.45 8.99 11.45
CA LYS A 403 -28.42 9.16 12.90
C LYS A 403 -29.02 10.51 13.26
N PRO A 404 -29.97 10.59 14.20
CA PRO A 404 -30.56 11.85 14.60
C PRO A 404 -29.54 12.75 15.30
N PRO A 405 -29.79 14.08 15.36
CA PRO A 405 -28.89 15.03 16.03
C PRO A 405 -28.64 14.72 17.51
N SER A 406 -29.57 14.01 18.17
CA SER A 406 -29.43 13.56 19.56
C SER A 406 -28.38 12.47 19.76
N GLU A 407 -28.00 11.76 18.70
CA GLU A 407 -27.16 10.55 18.79
C GLU A 407 -25.78 10.74 18.13
N CYS A 408 -25.53 11.86 17.44
CA CYS A 408 -24.27 12.10 16.75
C CYS A 408 -23.98 13.59 16.54
N ASN A 409 -22.74 13.89 16.16
CA ASN A 409 -22.44 15.18 15.54
C ASN A 409 -23.06 15.19 14.14
N PHE A 410 -24.29 15.69 14.05
CA PHE A 410 -25.15 15.60 12.87
C PHE A 410 -24.46 16.05 11.58
N ASN A 411 -23.70 17.15 11.63
CA ASN A 411 -22.96 17.70 10.50
C ASN A 411 -21.81 16.81 10.00
N ARG A 412 -21.29 15.94 10.87
CA ARG A 412 -20.22 14.97 10.54
C ARG A 412 -20.76 13.60 10.17
N SER A 413 -22.07 13.35 10.31
CA SER A 413 -22.66 12.07 9.96
C SER A 413 -22.53 11.78 8.45
N PRO A 414 -22.27 10.53 8.04
CA PRO A 414 -22.17 10.17 6.63
C PRO A 414 -23.43 10.54 5.84
N PHE A 415 -24.61 10.31 6.43
CA PHE A 415 -25.89 10.64 5.81
C PHE A 415 -26.01 12.12 5.44
N VAL A 416 -25.73 13.03 6.38
CA VAL A 416 -25.80 14.48 6.12
C VAL A 416 -24.74 14.92 5.11
N ARG A 417 -23.55 14.31 5.15
CA ARG A 417 -22.51 14.56 4.13
C ARG A 417 -22.99 14.15 2.74
N PHE A 418 -23.64 12.99 2.60
CA PHE A 418 -24.23 12.57 1.33
C PHE A 418 -25.35 13.51 0.86
N CYS A 419 -26.22 13.97 1.76
CA CYS A 419 -27.27 14.93 1.40
C CYS A 419 -26.67 16.25 0.88
N LYS A 420 -25.65 16.78 1.57
CA LYS A 420 -24.94 17.99 1.11
C LYS A 420 -24.29 17.77 -0.25
N LEU A 421 -23.56 16.66 -0.43
CA LEU A 421 -22.82 16.39 -1.65
C LEU A 421 -23.73 16.12 -2.85
N ILE A 422 -24.73 15.26 -2.69
CA ILE A 422 -25.51 14.74 -3.81
C ILE A 422 -26.78 15.55 -4.00
N LEU A 423 -27.59 15.69 -2.95
CA LEU A 423 -28.90 16.33 -3.09
C LEU A 423 -28.73 17.84 -3.28
N GLN A 424 -27.92 18.48 -2.42
CA GLN A 424 -27.76 19.93 -2.43
C GLN A 424 -26.78 20.36 -3.52
N ASN A 425 -25.52 19.91 -3.50
CA ASN A 425 -24.50 20.46 -4.40
C ASN A 425 -24.54 19.92 -5.83
N VAL A 426 -25.28 18.83 -6.09
CA VAL A 426 -25.33 18.21 -7.43
C VAL A 426 -26.74 18.24 -8.00
N LEU A 427 -27.71 17.54 -7.41
CA LEU A 427 -29.06 17.45 -7.98
C LEU A 427 -29.82 18.79 -7.93
N LEU A 428 -29.61 19.60 -6.88
CA LEU A 428 -30.25 20.92 -6.75
C LEU A 428 -29.52 22.04 -7.49
N GLU A 429 -28.20 21.97 -7.65
CA GLU A 429 -27.43 23.04 -8.31
C GLU A 429 -27.20 22.80 -9.81
N ARG A 430 -27.07 21.55 -10.27
CA ARG A 430 -26.82 21.24 -11.68
C ARG A 430 -28.12 21.01 -12.46
N GLU A 431 -28.05 21.22 -13.77
CA GLU A 431 -29.11 20.88 -14.72
C GLU A 431 -28.79 19.56 -15.40
N PHE A 432 -29.66 18.56 -15.23
CA PHE A 432 -29.53 17.25 -15.85
C PHE A 432 -30.73 16.95 -16.76
N PRO A 433 -30.59 16.02 -17.72
CA PRO A 433 -31.71 15.59 -18.56
C PRO A 433 -32.90 15.10 -17.72
N ALA A 434 -34.11 15.52 -18.08
CA ALA A 434 -35.33 15.17 -17.35
C ALA A 434 -35.53 13.65 -17.21
N VAL A 435 -35.18 12.87 -18.25
CA VAL A 435 -35.26 11.40 -18.23
C VAL A 435 -34.42 10.82 -17.09
N PHE A 436 -33.22 11.36 -16.87
CA PHE A 436 -32.34 10.93 -15.79
C PHE A 436 -32.88 11.31 -14.41
N ILE A 437 -33.35 12.55 -14.24
CA ILE A 437 -33.92 12.99 -12.96
C ILE A 437 -35.15 12.14 -12.59
N ARG A 438 -36.03 11.85 -13.56
CA ARG A 438 -37.19 10.96 -13.37
C ARG A 438 -36.81 9.55 -12.95
N GLU A 439 -35.65 9.07 -13.38
CA GLU A 439 -35.13 7.76 -13.00
C GLU A 439 -34.63 7.72 -11.55
N VAL A 440 -33.80 8.70 -11.15
CA VAL A 440 -33.04 8.60 -9.88
C VAL A 440 -33.71 9.31 -8.70
N LEU A 441 -34.40 10.43 -8.94
CA LEU A 441 -34.95 11.27 -7.87
C LEU A 441 -36.01 10.57 -7.01
N PRO A 442 -36.90 9.72 -7.57
CA PRO A 442 -37.85 8.94 -6.77
C PRO A 442 -37.17 8.06 -5.71
N ASN A 443 -36.01 7.48 -6.01
CA ASN A 443 -35.26 6.64 -5.08
C ASN A 443 -34.71 7.43 -3.89
N TYR A 444 -34.15 8.62 -4.15
CA TYR A 444 -33.70 9.53 -3.10
C TYR A 444 -34.86 9.97 -2.21
N MET A 445 -35.99 10.33 -2.81
CA MET A 445 -37.19 10.74 -2.08
C MET A 445 -37.76 9.59 -1.25
N ALA A 446 -37.87 8.38 -1.78
CA ALA A 446 -38.30 7.21 -1.01
C ALA A 446 -37.42 6.98 0.24
N GLY A 447 -36.09 7.08 0.08
CA GLY A 447 -35.14 7.03 1.20
C GLY A 447 -35.34 8.12 2.23
N MET A 448 -35.43 9.39 1.79
CA MET A 448 -35.64 10.54 2.67
C MET A 448 -36.98 10.44 3.43
N LEU A 449 -38.06 10.07 2.76
CA LEU A 449 -39.41 9.96 3.32
C LEU A 449 -39.57 8.75 4.27
N SER A 450 -38.60 7.83 4.28
CA SER A 450 -38.53 6.74 5.25
C SER A 450 -38.01 7.20 6.63
N LEU A 451 -37.43 8.41 6.71
CA LEU A 451 -36.85 9.00 7.91
C LEU A 451 -37.85 9.90 8.65
N PRO A 452 -37.59 10.29 9.91
CA PRO A 452 -38.44 11.22 10.65
C PRO A 452 -38.24 12.67 10.18
N VAL A 453 -38.59 12.96 8.92
CA VAL A 453 -38.39 14.26 8.26
C VAL A 453 -39.10 15.40 8.99
N HIS A 454 -40.32 15.17 9.45
CA HIS A 454 -41.15 16.16 10.12
C HIS A 454 -40.57 16.65 11.46
N SER A 455 -39.69 15.86 12.09
CA SER A 455 -39.05 16.22 13.37
C SER A 455 -37.59 16.67 13.21
N ALA A 456 -37.07 16.71 11.98
CA ALA A 456 -35.68 17.07 11.69
C ALA A 456 -35.64 18.27 10.71
N PRO A 457 -35.45 19.51 11.19
CA PRO A 457 -35.55 20.72 10.36
C PRO A 457 -34.65 20.71 9.12
N TYR A 458 -33.45 20.12 9.22
CA TYR A 458 -32.54 19.97 8.07
C TYR A 458 -33.14 19.06 6.99
N LEU A 459 -33.70 17.91 7.36
CA LEU A 459 -34.30 16.99 6.38
C LEU A 459 -35.52 17.61 5.72
N LEU A 460 -36.37 18.29 6.52
CA LEU A 460 -37.54 18.99 6.00
C LEU A 460 -37.15 20.02 4.95
N ARG A 461 -36.10 20.81 5.22
CA ARG A 461 -35.58 21.78 4.25
C ARG A 461 -35.09 21.12 2.96
N VAL A 462 -34.28 20.07 3.05
CA VAL A 462 -33.77 19.35 1.85
C VAL A 462 -34.93 18.81 1.01
N VAL A 463 -35.95 18.22 1.64
CA VAL A 463 -37.14 17.72 0.94
C VAL A 463 -37.91 18.87 0.29
N SER A 464 -38.10 20.00 0.99
CA SER A 464 -38.75 21.19 0.44
C SER A 464 -38.01 21.73 -0.77
N ASP A 465 -36.68 21.85 -0.72
CA ASP A 465 -35.86 22.38 -1.81
C ASP A 465 -35.95 21.48 -3.05
N ILE A 466 -35.92 20.14 -2.87
CA ILE A 466 -36.07 19.16 -3.97
C ILE A 466 -37.45 19.29 -4.63
N LEU A 467 -38.50 19.35 -3.83
CA LEU A 467 -39.85 19.50 -4.35
C LEU A 467 -39.97 20.83 -5.10
N GLU A 468 -39.61 21.94 -4.50
CA GLU A 468 -39.69 23.27 -5.13
C GLU A 468 -38.99 23.31 -6.50
N LYS A 469 -37.81 22.69 -6.64
CA LYS A 469 -37.06 22.64 -7.91
C LYS A 469 -37.74 21.79 -9.00
N HIS A 470 -38.37 20.69 -8.64
CA HIS A 470 -38.78 19.65 -9.61
C HIS A 470 -40.30 19.51 -9.80
N LEU A 471 -41.10 20.42 -9.24
CA LEU A 471 -42.56 20.38 -9.34
C LEU A 471 -43.14 20.81 -10.70
N ASP A 472 -42.32 21.40 -11.57
CA ASP A 472 -42.71 21.75 -12.94
C ASP A 472 -42.72 20.52 -13.89
N ASP A 473 -42.17 19.38 -13.44
CA ASP A 473 -42.21 18.11 -14.17
C ASP A 473 -43.45 17.29 -13.75
N ASP A 474 -44.41 17.14 -14.66
CA ASP A 474 -45.69 16.47 -14.39
C ASP A 474 -45.53 15.02 -13.90
N VAL A 475 -44.53 14.29 -14.42
CA VAL A 475 -44.28 12.90 -14.04
C VAL A 475 -43.77 12.83 -12.59
N LEU A 476 -42.79 13.68 -12.25
CA LEU A 476 -42.28 13.76 -10.88
C LEU A 476 -43.35 14.25 -9.90
N LYS A 477 -44.17 15.22 -10.31
CA LYS A 477 -45.29 15.75 -9.52
C LYS A 477 -46.30 14.67 -9.16
N GLU A 478 -46.66 13.80 -10.11
CA GLU A 478 -47.54 12.66 -9.85
C GLU A 478 -46.90 11.66 -8.86
N ILE A 479 -45.63 11.30 -9.09
CA ILE A 479 -44.89 10.37 -8.23
C ILE A 479 -44.81 10.92 -6.79
N PHE A 480 -44.43 12.18 -6.61
CA PHE A 480 -44.32 12.81 -5.30
C PHE A 480 -45.69 12.95 -4.62
N THR A 481 -46.75 13.21 -5.38
CA THR A 481 -48.12 13.23 -4.85
C THR A 481 -48.48 11.88 -4.22
N ASN A 482 -48.20 10.77 -4.92
CA ASN A 482 -48.48 9.43 -4.44
C ASN A 482 -47.65 9.07 -3.20
N MET A 483 -46.38 9.48 -3.15
CA MET A 483 -45.52 9.28 -1.98
C MET A 483 -45.99 10.09 -0.76
N LEU A 484 -46.33 11.36 -0.92
CA LEU A 484 -46.73 12.25 0.18
C LEU A 484 -48.13 11.92 0.74
N LYS A 485 -49.06 11.44 -0.09
CA LYS A 485 -50.38 10.95 0.37
C LYS A 485 -50.27 9.86 1.44
N GLN A 486 -49.19 9.07 1.42
CA GLN A 486 -48.94 8.03 2.42
C GLN A 486 -48.36 8.60 3.75
N LYS A 487 -48.07 9.90 3.82
CA LYS A 487 -47.35 10.57 4.92
C LYS A 487 -48.02 11.89 5.35
N PRO A 488 -49.27 11.86 5.86
CA PRO A 488 -50.06 13.08 6.13
C PRO A 488 -49.41 14.06 7.13
N GLN A 489 -48.65 13.55 8.10
CA GLN A 489 -47.90 14.38 9.05
C GLN A 489 -46.82 15.21 8.37
N LEU A 490 -46.14 14.63 7.37
CA LEU A 490 -45.14 15.35 6.59
C LEU A 490 -45.79 16.39 5.67
N THR A 491 -46.91 16.07 5.03
CA THR A 491 -47.68 17.04 4.22
C THR A 491 -48.06 18.26 5.05
N THR A 492 -48.48 18.05 6.31
CA THR A 492 -48.80 19.14 7.23
C THR A 492 -47.57 19.97 7.59
N ALA A 493 -46.43 19.32 7.87
CA ALA A 493 -45.17 20.01 8.17
C ALA A 493 -44.64 20.82 6.97
N LEU A 494 -44.69 20.24 5.76
CA LEU A 494 -44.32 20.93 4.52
C LEU A 494 -45.20 22.15 4.29
N TYR A 495 -46.53 22.01 4.43
CA TYR A 495 -47.48 23.12 4.32
C TYR A 495 -47.13 24.26 5.28
N ALA A 496 -46.91 23.94 6.56
CA ALA A 496 -46.58 24.92 7.60
C ALA A 496 -45.21 25.59 7.38
N SER A 497 -44.26 24.88 6.76
CA SER A 497 -42.91 25.40 6.48
C SER A 497 -42.80 26.16 5.15
N SER A 498 -43.73 25.93 4.21
CA SER A 498 -43.71 26.53 2.88
C SER A 498 -44.15 27.99 2.90
N LYS A 499 -43.48 28.82 2.10
CA LYS A 499 -43.84 30.24 1.96
C LYS A 499 -45.05 30.35 1.04
N VAL A 500 -46.06 31.12 1.45
CA VAL A 500 -47.27 31.34 0.65
C VAL A 500 -46.90 31.87 -0.74
N GLY A 501 -47.47 31.24 -1.78
CA GLY A 501 -47.27 31.60 -3.18
C GLY A 501 -46.10 30.90 -3.89
N THR A 502 -45.34 30.03 -3.23
CA THR A 502 -44.33 29.20 -3.90
C THR A 502 -44.95 27.96 -4.58
N ASN A 503 -44.20 27.31 -5.48
CA ASN A 503 -44.66 26.10 -6.16
C ASN A 503 -44.95 24.99 -5.14
N LEU A 504 -44.11 24.85 -4.11
CA LEU A 504 -44.32 23.91 -3.02
C LEU A 504 -45.60 24.20 -2.24
N PHE A 505 -45.88 25.47 -1.88
CA PHE A 505 -47.10 25.81 -1.14
C PHE A 505 -48.35 25.41 -1.93
N ASN A 506 -48.39 25.73 -3.22
CA ASN A 506 -49.51 25.39 -4.10
C ASN A 506 -49.67 23.87 -4.26
N PHE A 507 -48.55 23.16 -4.45
CA PHE A 507 -48.55 21.70 -4.58
C PHE A 507 -49.04 21.00 -3.31
N VAL A 508 -48.51 21.35 -2.14
CA VAL A 508 -48.89 20.71 -0.88
C VAL A 508 -50.34 21.05 -0.49
N SER A 509 -50.81 22.26 -0.82
CA SER A 509 -52.21 22.67 -0.63
C SER A 509 -53.21 21.85 -1.46
N GLN A 510 -52.78 21.30 -2.62
CA GLN A 510 -53.62 20.44 -3.45
C GLN A 510 -53.67 18.98 -2.95
N ILE A 511 -52.67 18.56 -2.16
CA ILE A 511 -52.60 17.21 -1.59
C ILE A 511 -53.39 17.12 -0.29
N LYS A 512 -53.35 18.18 0.51
CA LYS A 512 -54.09 18.31 1.76
C LYS A 512 -55.59 18.47 1.49
#